data_AF-A0A1H1FCL1-F1
#
_entry.id   AF-A0A1H1FCL1-F1
#
_cell.length_a   1.000
_cell.length_b   1.000
_cell.length_c   1.000
_cell.angle_alpha   90.00
_cell.angle_beta   90.00
_cell.angle_gamma   90.00
#
_symmetry.space_group_name_H-M   'P 1'
#
loop_
_entity.id
_entity.type
_entity.pdbx_description
1 polymer ?
#
loop_
_entity_poly.entity_id
_entity_poly.type
_entity_poly.pdbx_seq_one_letter_code
_entity_poly.pdbx_strand_id
1 'polypeptide(L)' 'MKPGDIVFWRDDKFGHHRFWEILGVFLGAEGQEGVIELKSLNYRPAHSHVARVHETTFVPEPLLRKGVTVYTPDIRPAP' A
#
# COMPACT_ATOMS: atom_id res chain seq x y z
N MET A 1 -4.47 -8.65 -5.90
CA MET A 1 -4.49 -7.76 -4.73
C MET A 1 -5.72 -8.08 -3.92
N LYS A 2 -5.56 -8.32 -2.63
CA LYS A 2 -6.63 -8.53 -1.65
C LYS A 2 -6.21 -7.92 -0.30
N PRO A 3 -7.15 -7.68 0.63
CA PRO A 3 -6.79 -7.28 1.99
C PRO A 3 -5.75 -8.21 2.62
N GLY A 4 -4.76 -7.63 3.30
CA GLY A 4 -3.60 -8.32 3.88
C GLY A 4 -2.42 -8.51 2.91
N ASP A 5 -2.58 -8.29 1.61
CA ASP A 5 -1.42 -8.25 0.70
C ASP A 5 -0.55 -7.01 1.02
N ILE A 6 0.76 -7.14 0.84
CA ILE A 6 1.74 -6.06 0.96
C ILE A 6 2.13 -5.57 -0.43
N VAL A 7 2.00 -4.28 -0.67
CA VAL A 7 2.47 -3.59 -1.87
C VAL A 7 3.84 -3.00 -1.59
N PHE A 8 4.77 -3.24 -2.52
CA PHE A 8 6.13 -2.76 -2.47
C PHE A 8 6.44 -1.91 -3.70
N TRP A 9 6.97 -0.73 -3.48
CA TRP A 9 7.55 0.11 -4.52
C TRP A 9 9.04 0.30 -4.25
N ARG A 10 9.83 0.20 -5.32
CA ARG A 10 11.28 0.31 -5.31
C ARG A 10 11.73 1.37 -6.29
N ASP A 11 12.57 2.28 -5.79
CA ASP A 11 13.29 3.25 -6.60
C ASP A 11 14.79 2.97 -6.52
N ASP A 12 15.31 2.30 -7.56
CA ASP A 12 16.73 1.96 -7.66
C ASP A 12 17.64 3.18 -7.81
N LYS A 13 17.11 4.30 -8.31
CA LYS A 13 17.91 5.49 -8.56
C LYS A 13 18.24 6.22 -7.26
N PHE A 14 17.30 6.26 -6.32
CA PHE A 14 17.43 7.00 -5.06
C PHE A 14 17.47 6.09 -3.83
N GLY A 15 17.42 4.78 -4.01
CA GLY A 15 17.45 3.79 -2.92
C GLY A 15 16.23 3.84 -2.02
N HIS A 16 15.09 4.33 -2.52
CA HIS A 16 13.86 4.42 -1.74
C HIS A 16 13.03 3.15 -1.87
N HIS A 17 12.73 2.56 -0.72
CA HIS A 17 11.86 1.39 -0.60
C HIS A 17 10.62 1.80 0.17
N ARG A 18 9.44 1.51 -0.38
CA ARG A 18 8.17 1.82 0.26
C ARG A 18 7.28 0.58 0.32
N PHE A 19 6.74 0.33 1.50
CA PHE A 19 5.86 -0.79 1.81
C PHE A 19 4.51 -0.28 2.32
N TRP A 20 3.44 -0.89 1.82
CA TRP A 20 2.07 -0.64 2.28
C TRP A 20 1.31 -1.94 2.42
N GLU A 21 0.46 -2.03 3.44
CA GLU A 21 -0.52 -3.12 3.59
C GLU A 21 -1.84 -2.69 2.94
N ILE A 22 -2.46 -3.58 2.17
CA ILE A 22 -3.81 -3.39 1.64
C ILE A 22 -4.81 -3.70 2.73
N LEU A 23 -5.61 -2.71 3.14
CA LEU A 23 -6.68 -2.90 4.13
C LEU A 23 -8.02 -3.23 3.48
N GLY A 24 -8.29 -2.65 2.31
CA GLY A 24 -9.57 -2.76 1.64
C GLY A 24 -9.47 -2.61 0.12
N VAL A 25 -10.36 -3.29 -0.60
CA VAL A 25 -10.50 -3.22 -2.05
C VAL A 25 -11.94 -2.83 -2.35
N PHE A 26 -12.13 -1.66 -2.95
CA PHE A 26 -13.45 -1.09 -3.21
C PHE A 26 -13.64 -0.98 -4.72
N LEU A 27 -14.57 -1.77 -5.25
CA LEU A 27 -14.88 -1.76 -6.68
C LEU A 27 -15.70 -0.51 -7.02
N GLY A 28 -15.29 0.18 -8.09
CA GLY A 28 -16.08 1.27 -8.65
C GLY A 28 -17.37 0.76 -9.30
N ALA A 29 -18.31 1.66 -9.54
CA ALA A 29 -19.44 1.41 -10.42
C ALA A 29 -18.98 1.25 -11.89
N GLU A 30 -19.89 0.87 -12.79
CA GLU A 30 -19.59 0.82 -14.22
C GLU A 30 -19.04 2.17 -14.71
N GLY A 31 -17.89 2.15 -15.38
CA GLY A 31 -17.18 3.35 -15.83
C GLY A 31 -16.35 4.09 -14.77
N GLN A 32 -16.29 3.60 -13.52
CA GLN A 32 -15.45 4.17 -12.46
C GLN A 32 -14.33 3.22 -12.06
N GLU A 33 -13.16 3.79 -11.77
CA GLU A 33 -12.03 3.02 -11.25
C GLU A 33 -12.27 2.63 -9.79
N GLY A 34 -11.85 1.42 -9.43
CA GLY A 34 -11.83 1.00 -8.04
C GLY A 34 -10.77 1.74 -7.23
N VAL A 35 -10.96 1.82 -5.92
CA VAL A 35 -9.98 2.38 -4.99
C VAL A 35 -9.51 1.32 -4.02
N ILE A 36 -8.25 1.45 -3.61
CA ILE A 36 -7.57 0.57 -2.67
C ILE A 36 -7.19 1.38 -1.45
N GLU A 37 -7.56 0.90 -0.27
CA GLU A 37 -7.10 1.49 0.98
C GLU A 37 -5.78 0.87 1.39
N LEU A 38 -4.80 1.72 1.68
CA LEU A 38 -3.43 1.37 2.02
C LEU A 38 -3.03 1.92 3.39
N LYS A 39 -2.28 1.13 4.15
CA LYS A 39 -1.60 1.55 5.38
C LYS A 39 -0.10 1.52 5.18
N SER A 40 0.58 2.63 5.44
CA SER A 40 2.05 2.69 5.33
C SER A 40 2.72 1.85 6.42
N LEU A 41 3.57 0.91 6.01
CA LEU A 41 4.41 0.10 6.92
C LEU A 41 5.82 0.69 7.12
N ASN A 42 6.12 1.79 6.42
CA ASN A 42 7.45 2.38 6.42
C ASN A 42 7.78 3.02 7.78
N TYR A 43 8.93 2.65 8.33
CA TYR A 43 9.50 3.31 9.51
C TYR A 43 9.77 4.79 9.22
N ARG A 44 9.52 5.65 10.21
CA ARG A 44 9.74 7.09 10.14
C ARG A 44 11.07 7.46 10.80
N PRO A 45 12.21 7.50 10.10
CA PRO A 45 13.38 8.16 10.65
C PRO A 45 13.11 9.68 10.65
N ALA A 46 13.10 10.28 11.84
CA ALA A 46 13.23 11.73 12.07
C ALA A 46 12.22 12.66 11.35
N HIS A 47 10.94 12.59 11.71
CA HIS A 47 10.04 13.74 11.47
C HIS A 47 10.24 14.76 12.60
N SER A 48 10.78 15.95 12.27
CA SER A 48 10.98 17.06 13.22
C SER A 48 9.71 17.87 13.52
N HIS A 49 8.60 17.58 12.83
CA HIS A 49 7.34 18.32 12.95
C HIS A 49 6.13 17.38 13.01
N VAL A 50 5.07 17.84 13.71
CA VAL A 50 3.77 17.16 13.78
C VAL A 50 3.05 17.33 12.43
N ALA A 51 3.46 16.56 11.42
CA ALA A 51 2.66 16.43 10.21
C ALA A 51 1.34 15.72 10.58
N ARG A 52 0.21 16.17 10.05
CA ARG A 52 -1.04 15.39 10.14
C ARG A 52 -0.81 14.09 9.40
N VAL A 53 -0.73 13.02 10.17
CA VAL A 53 -0.55 11.67 9.66
C VAL A 53 -1.93 11.10 9.45
N HIS A 54 -2.28 10.84 8.20
CA HIS A 54 -3.37 9.92 7.91
C HIS A 54 -2.84 8.49 8.15
N GLU A 55 -3.56 7.72 8.96
CA GLU A 55 -3.19 6.32 9.23
C GLU A 55 -3.31 5.45 7.97
N THR A 56 -4.28 5.78 7.13
CA THR A 56 -4.56 5.10 5.86
C THR A 56 -4.69 6.10 4.71
N THR A 57 -4.60 5.61 3.47
CA THR A 57 -4.72 6.41 2.26
C THR A 57 -5.43 5.61 1.18
N PHE A 58 -6.35 6.24 0.45
CA PHE A 58 -7.03 5.64 -0.70
C PHE A 58 -6.30 6.02 -1.99
N VAL A 59 -6.07 5.03 -2.85
CA VAL A 59 -5.46 5.23 -4.17
C VAL A 59 -6.26 4.53 -5.25
N PRO A 60 -6.31 5.05 -6.49
CA PRO A 60 -6.86 4.33 -7.63
C PRO A 60 -6.14 3.00 -7.84
N GLU A 61 -6.90 1.92 -7.97
CA GLU A 61 -6.38 0.58 -8.21
C GLU A 61 -5.41 0.50 -9.41
N PRO A 62 -5.63 1.23 -10.54
CA PRO A 62 -4.72 1.19 -11.68
C PRO A 62 -3.29 1.66 -11.38
N LEU A 63 -3.10 2.55 -10.38
CA LEU A 63 -1.76 2.98 -9.98
C LEU A 63 -0.95 1.85 -9.35
N LEU A 64 -1.61 0.84 -8.79
CA LEU A 64 -0.97 -0.31 -8.17
C LEU A 64 -0.76 -1.47 -9.17
N ARG A 65 -1.17 -1.33 -10.43
CA ARG A 65 -0.90 -2.33 -11.47
C ARG A 65 0.47 -2.20 -12.11
N LYS A 66 1.10 -1.03 -12.02
CA LYS A 66 2.36 -0.72 -12.71
C LYS A 66 3.40 -0.22 -11.71
N GLY A 67 4.60 -0.79 -11.78
CA GLY A 67 5.75 -0.31 -11.01
C GLY A 67 5.75 -0.67 -9.53
N VAL A 68 4.79 -1.49 -9.07
CA VAL A 68 4.78 -2.05 -7.72
C VAL A 68 4.78 -3.57 -7.77
N THR A 69 5.41 -4.20 -6.78
CA THR A 69 5.36 -5.64 -6.56
C THR A 69 4.37 -5.93 -5.45
N VAL A 70 3.52 -6.95 -5.64
CA VAL A 70 2.55 -7.36 -4.62
C VAL A 70 3.02 -8.67 -4.00
N TYR A 71 3.18 -8.68 -2.68
CA TYR A 71 3.51 -9.84 -1.88
C TYR A 71 2.28 -10.26 -1.09
N THR A 72 1.89 -11.54 -1.19
CA THR A 72 0.92 -12.13 -0.27
C THR A 72 1.71 -12.76 0.87
N PRO A 73 1.58 -12.28 2.13
CA PRO A 73 2.17 -12.98 3.26
C PRO A 73 1.54 -14.38 3.34
N ASP A 74 2.37 -15.43 3.37
CA ASP A 74 1.92 -16.75 3.77
C ASP A 74 1.58 -16.67 5.26
N ILE A 75 0.31 -16.43 5.58
CA ILE A 75 -0.21 -16.64 6.92
C ILE A 75 -0.21 -18.16 7.10
N ARG A 76 0.91 -18.72 7.60
CA ARG A 76 0.85 -20.04 8.21
C ARG A 76 -0.21 -19.92 9.32
N PRO A 77 -1.28 -20.73 9.31
CA PRO A 77 -2.14 -20.78 10.49
C PRO A 77 -1.25 -21.07 11.69
N ALA A 78 -1.39 -20.29 12.75
CA ALA A 78 -0.72 -20.58 14.01
C ALA A 78 -1.06 -22.03 14.41
N PRO A 79 -0.06 -22.79 14.91
CA PRO A 79 -0.27 -24.19 15.29
C PRO A 79 -1.36 -24.35 16.35
#